data_AF-A0A532CDA3-F1
#
_entry.id   AF-A0A532CDA3-F1
#
_cell.length_a   1.000
_cell.length_b   1.000
_cell.length_c   1.000
_cell.angle_alpha   90.00
_cell.angle_beta   90.00
_cell.angle_gamma   90.00
#
_symmetry.space_group_name_H-M   'P 1'
#
loop_
_entity.id
_entity.type
_entity.pdbx_description
1 polymer ?
#
loop_
_entity_poly.entity_id
_entity_poly.type
_entity_poly.pdbx_seq_one_letter_code
_entity_poly.pdbx_strand_id
1 'polypeptide(L)'
;MAVDQDKLNEFMCKAIGDIGAALSANMVLLGDKLGLYKAMAMMGPVTPAELAKATKTAERYIREWLGNQAAGGYVTYDAGTGRYRLPEEQAMALADESSPCFLPGAFQVIAATFSANPKIEQRFKTGKGLGWDQHDHRLFEGTERFFRPNYLGNLIANWIPSLDGVE
;
A
#
# COMPACT_ATOMS: atom_id res chain seq x y z
N MET A 1 -10.86 -32.95 22.84
CA MET A 1 -10.00 -32.95 21.64
C MET A 1 -8.60 -32.56 22.07
N ALA A 2 -7.58 -33.36 21.72
CA ALA A 2 -6.19 -32.94 21.86
C ALA A 2 -5.83 -32.00 20.70
N VAL A 3 -5.01 -30.99 20.97
CA VAL A 3 -4.49 -30.08 19.94
C VAL A 3 -3.45 -30.82 19.09
N ASP A 4 -3.64 -30.80 17.78
CA ASP A 4 -2.67 -31.28 16.79
C ASP A 4 -1.59 -30.21 16.59
N GLN A 5 -0.34 -30.54 16.93
CA GLN A 5 0.78 -29.59 16.94
C GLN A 5 1.18 -29.16 15.53
N ASP A 6 1.09 -30.05 14.55
CA ASP A 6 1.48 -29.74 13.18
C ASP A 6 0.49 -28.74 12.56
N LYS A 7 -0.81 -28.97 12.79
CA LYS A 7 -1.86 -28.03 12.36
C LYS A 7 -1.79 -26.69 13.06
N LEU A 8 -1.41 -26.67 14.35
CA LEU A 8 -1.21 -25.42 15.08
C LEU A 8 -0.05 -24.61 14.48
N ASN A 9 1.09 -25.25 14.21
CA ASN A 9 2.26 -24.58 13.64
C ASN A 9 1.97 -24.00 12.26
N GLU A 10 1.26 -24.75 11.40
CA GLU A 10 0.82 -24.25 10.09
C GLU A 10 -0.04 -23.00 10.22
N PHE A 11 -1.04 -23.02 11.11
CA PHE A 11 -1.89 -21.87 11.37
C PHE A 11 -1.11 -20.67 11.93
N MET A 12 -0.16 -20.91 12.84
CA MET A 12 0.69 -19.86 13.40
C MET A 12 1.54 -19.17 12.33
N CYS A 13 2.14 -19.93 11.40
CA CYS A 13 2.87 -19.35 10.27
C CYS A 13 1.98 -18.46 9.41
N LYS A 14 0.77 -18.91 9.07
CA LYS A 14 -0.21 -18.09 8.35
C LYS A 14 -0.55 -16.82 9.11
N ALA A 15 -0.93 -16.94 10.38
CA ALA A 15 -1.36 -15.80 11.20
C ALA A 15 -0.25 -14.75 11.36
N ILE A 16 1.00 -15.19 11.57
CA ILE A 16 2.17 -14.29 11.66
C ILE A 16 2.42 -13.60 10.31
N GLY A 17 2.26 -14.32 9.18
CA GLY A 17 2.32 -13.73 7.85
C GLY A 17 1.29 -12.63 7.63
N ASP A 18 0.03 -12.89 8.01
CA ASP A 18 -1.07 -11.92 7.90
C ASP A 18 -0.81 -10.66 8.76
N ILE A 19 -0.30 -10.84 9.99
CA ILE A 19 0.10 -9.73 10.87
C ILE A 19 1.23 -8.91 10.23
N GLY A 20 2.25 -9.58 9.68
CA GLY A 20 3.36 -8.93 8.99
C GLY A 20 2.90 -8.12 7.77
N ALA A 21 1.97 -8.66 6.98
CA ALA A 21 1.38 -7.97 5.84
C ALA A 21 0.59 -6.72 6.28
N ALA A 22 -0.23 -6.83 7.32
CA ALA A 22 -1.01 -5.71 7.86
C ALA A 22 -0.12 -4.58 8.40
N LEU A 23 0.97 -4.91 9.10
CA LEU A 23 1.94 -3.91 9.57
C LEU A 23 2.72 -3.29 8.42
N SER A 24 3.08 -4.07 7.39
CA SER A 24 3.75 -3.59 6.19
C SER A 24 2.88 -2.62 5.39
N ALA A 25 1.57 -2.84 5.32
CA ALA A 25 0.63 -1.91 4.69
C ALA A 25 0.72 -0.49 5.29
N ASN A 26 0.91 -0.39 6.61
CA ASN A 26 1.11 0.91 7.26
C ASN A 26 2.43 1.58 6.84
N MET A 27 3.49 0.80 6.61
CA MET A 27 4.78 1.33 6.14
C MET A 27 4.70 1.83 4.69
N VAL A 28 3.90 1.18 3.84
CA VAL A 28 3.61 1.65 2.48
C VAL A 28 2.90 3.00 2.51
N LEU A 29 1.87 3.14 3.35
CA LEU A 29 1.14 4.40 3.50
C LEU A 29 2.02 5.55 3.99
N LEU A 30 2.93 5.28 4.94
CA LEU A 30 3.89 6.28 5.39
C LEU A 30 4.85 6.67 4.27
N GLY A 31 5.34 5.70 3.50
CA GLY A 31 6.21 5.93 2.36
C GLY A 31 5.57 6.81 1.28
N ASP A 32 4.32 6.51 0.92
CA ASP A 32 3.53 7.30 -0.02
C ASP A 32 3.29 8.74 0.50
N LYS A 33 2.78 8.87 1.73
CA LYS A 33 2.43 10.16 2.33
C LYS A 33 3.65 11.08 2.51
N LEU A 34 4.81 10.52 2.83
CA LEU A 34 6.06 11.27 2.99
C LEU A 34 6.82 11.47 1.67
N GLY A 35 6.30 10.94 0.56
CA GLY A 35 6.92 11.07 -0.77
C GLY A 35 8.21 10.27 -0.94
N LEU A 36 8.44 9.23 -0.13
CA LEU A 36 9.69 8.46 -0.11
C LEU A 36 9.88 7.68 -1.42
N TYR A 37 8.84 6.98 -1.89
CA TYR A 37 8.91 6.23 -3.15
C TYR A 37 9.18 7.14 -4.35
N LYS A 38 8.49 8.29 -4.42
CA LYS A 38 8.71 9.29 -5.48
C LYS A 38 10.15 9.83 -5.46
N ALA A 39 10.68 10.15 -4.28
CA ALA A 39 12.06 10.58 -4.15
C ALA A 39 13.06 9.50 -4.61
N MET A 40 12.86 8.25 -4.19
CA MET A 40 13.71 7.12 -4.62
C MET A 40 13.63 6.88 -6.14
N ALA A 41 12.44 6.95 -6.73
CA ALA A 41 12.26 6.81 -8.18
C ALA A 41 13.02 7.88 -8.97
N MET A 42 13.07 9.12 -8.46
CA MET A 42 13.81 10.22 -9.10
C MET A 42 15.32 10.16 -8.87
N MET A 43 15.77 9.73 -7.69
CA MET A 43 17.18 9.79 -7.28
C MET A 43 17.98 8.54 -7.63
N GLY A 44 17.32 7.41 -7.92
CA GLY A 44 17.99 6.12 -8.07
C GLY A 44 18.46 5.54 -6.72
N PRO A 45 19.61 4.83 -6.67
CA PRO A 45 20.13 4.26 -5.42
C PRO A 45 20.52 5.33 -4.38
N VAL A 46 19.90 5.28 -3.19
CA VAL A 46 20.06 6.27 -2.11
C VAL A 46 20.54 5.64 -0.80
N THR A 47 21.28 6.41 -0.02
CA THR A 47 21.50 6.13 1.41
C THR A 47 20.35 6.69 2.26
N PRO A 48 20.16 6.21 3.51
CA PRO A 48 19.15 6.79 4.40
C PRO A 48 19.29 8.30 4.60
N ALA A 49 20.52 8.81 4.67
CA ALA A 49 20.81 10.24 4.86
C ALA A 49 20.42 11.09 3.64
N GLU A 50 20.72 10.60 2.43
CA GLU A 50 20.35 11.28 1.18
C GLU A 50 18.83 11.34 1.00
N LEU A 51 18.14 10.22 1.23
CA LEU A 51 16.68 10.18 1.14
C LEU A 51 16.05 11.11 2.19
N ALA A 52 16.51 11.03 3.44
CA ALA A 52 16.01 11.89 4.51
C ALA A 52 16.17 13.39 4.23
N LYS A 53 17.32 13.78 3.64
CA LYS A 53 17.55 15.15 3.20
C LYS A 53 16.58 15.56 2.09
N ALA A 54 16.37 14.70 1.09
CA ALA A 54 15.48 14.98 -0.04
C ALA A 54 14.00 15.12 0.40
N THR A 55 13.57 14.32 1.38
CA THR A 55 12.17 14.26 1.84
C THR A 55 11.92 15.11 3.10
N LYS A 56 12.94 15.83 3.59
CA LYS A 56 12.88 16.66 4.82
C LYS A 56 12.40 15.87 6.04
N THR A 57 12.89 14.64 6.17
CA THR A 57 12.58 13.73 7.27
C THR A 57 13.83 13.44 8.11
N ALA A 58 13.65 12.83 9.29
CA ALA A 58 14.77 12.43 10.13
C ALA A 58 15.41 11.13 9.61
N GLU A 59 16.73 11.15 9.43
CA GLU A 59 17.51 10.02 8.91
C GLU A 59 17.28 8.73 9.68
N ARG A 60 17.21 8.79 11.02
CA ARG A 60 17.00 7.60 11.85
C ARG A 60 15.72 6.85 11.46
N TYR A 61 14.62 7.56 11.25
CA TYR A 61 13.35 6.93 10.87
C TYR A 61 13.36 6.41 9.45
N ILE A 62 14.02 7.12 8.53
CA ILE A 62 14.21 6.66 7.15
C ILE A 62 15.02 5.37 7.11
N ARG A 63 16.05 5.23 7.95
CA ARG A 63 16.85 4.01 8.05
C ARG A 63 16.00 2.81 8.47
N GLU A 64 15.18 2.94 9.50
CA GLU A 64 14.29 1.84 9.94
C GLU A 64 13.24 1.51 8.88
N TRP A 65 12.66 2.53 8.24
CA TRP A 65 11.71 2.34 7.15
C TRP A 65 12.35 1.61 5.97
N LEU A 66 13.53 2.03 5.51
CA LEU A 66 14.27 1.35 4.44
C LEU A 66 14.61 -0.10 4.80
N GLY A 67 14.97 -0.37 6.06
CA GLY A 67 15.20 -1.72 6.55
C GLY A 67 13.94 -2.60 6.45
N ASN A 68 12.78 -2.08 6.87
CA ASN A 68 11.51 -2.76 6.71
C ASN A 68 11.16 -3.01 5.23
N GLN A 69 11.30 -1.99 4.38
CA GLN A 69 10.96 -2.09 2.96
C GLN A 69 11.86 -3.07 2.22
N ALA A 70 13.16 -3.14 2.59
CA ALA A 70 14.08 -4.11 2.02
C ALA A 70 13.74 -5.54 2.45
N ALA A 71 13.45 -5.74 3.74
CA ALA A 71 13.03 -7.04 4.26
C ALA A 71 11.69 -7.51 3.65
N GLY A 72 10.79 -6.57 3.35
CA GLY A 72 9.50 -6.83 2.70
C GLY A 72 9.55 -6.94 1.17
N GLY A 73 10.72 -6.75 0.54
CA GLY A 73 10.88 -6.84 -0.91
C GLY A 73 10.31 -5.67 -1.72
N TYR A 74 10.01 -4.54 -1.08
CA TYR A 74 9.54 -3.31 -1.76
C TYR A 74 10.70 -2.49 -2.34
N VAL A 75 11.87 -2.57 -1.73
CA VAL A 75 13.12 -1.97 -2.22
C VAL A 75 14.24 -3.00 -2.15
N THR A 76 15.30 -2.81 -2.92
CA THR A 76 16.51 -3.65 -2.86
C THR A 76 17.59 -2.94 -2.07
N TYR A 77 18.39 -3.69 -1.32
CA TYR A 77 19.56 -3.18 -0.59
C TYR A 77 20.85 -3.80 -1.12
N ASP A 78 21.83 -2.97 -1.46
CA ASP A 78 23.17 -3.39 -1.84
C ASP A 78 24.12 -3.24 -0.64
N ALA A 79 24.58 -4.37 -0.11
CA ALA A 79 25.49 -4.41 1.03
C ALA A 79 26.90 -3.90 0.71
N GLY A 80 27.34 -3.95 -0.55
CA GLY A 80 28.65 -3.44 -0.97
C GLY A 80 28.71 -1.91 -0.99
N THR A 81 27.61 -1.25 -1.33
CA THR A 81 27.52 0.22 -1.39
C THR A 81 26.74 0.85 -0.23
N GLY A 82 26.02 0.06 0.55
CA GLY A 82 25.14 0.54 1.63
C GLY A 82 23.93 1.34 1.11
N ARG A 83 23.53 1.12 -0.15
CA ARG A 83 22.48 1.88 -0.83
C ARG A 83 21.22 1.06 -1.03
N TYR A 84 20.09 1.75 -1.00
CA TYR A 84 18.77 1.22 -1.27
C TYR A 84 18.28 1.73 -2.62
N ARG A 85 17.64 0.87 -3.42
CA ARG A 85 17.04 1.24 -4.70
C ARG A 85 15.59 0.81 -4.73
N LEU A 86 14.72 1.67 -5.24
CA LEU A 86 13.39 1.29 -5.68
C LEU A 86 13.49 0.80 -7.12
N PRO A 87 13.28 -0.50 -7.42
CA PRO A 87 13.36 -0.97 -8.80
C PRO A 87 12.21 -0.42 -9.63
N GLU A 88 12.34 -0.47 -10.96
CA GLU A 88 11.48 0.26 -11.89
C GLU A 88 10.03 -0.25 -11.85
N GLU A 89 9.85 -1.55 -11.70
CA GLU A 89 8.53 -2.18 -11.58
C GLU A 89 7.81 -1.73 -10.29
N GLN A 90 8.53 -1.68 -9.16
CA GLN A 90 7.98 -1.15 -7.91
C GLN A 90 7.75 0.36 -8.00
N ALA A 91 8.59 1.12 -8.71
CA ALA A 91 8.39 2.55 -8.93
C ALA A 91 7.11 2.81 -9.75
N MET A 92 6.84 2.02 -10.79
CA MET A 92 5.57 2.08 -11.53
C MET A 92 4.36 1.79 -10.63
N ALA A 93 4.49 0.92 -9.62
CA ALA A 93 3.38 0.58 -8.73
C ALA A 93 3.23 1.53 -7.53
N LEU A 94 4.28 2.21 -7.10
CA LEU A 94 4.33 2.94 -5.82
C LEU A 94 4.61 4.44 -5.94
N ALA A 95 5.17 4.91 -7.07
CA ALA A 95 5.60 6.29 -7.25
C ALA A 95 4.89 7.01 -8.40
N ASP A 96 4.49 6.29 -9.46
CA ASP A 96 3.79 6.86 -10.61
C ASP A 96 2.26 6.77 -10.45
N GLU A 97 1.63 7.89 -10.11
CA GLU A 97 0.17 7.98 -9.95
C GLU A 97 -0.62 7.86 -11.27
N SER A 98 0.05 7.95 -12.41
CA SER A 98 -0.58 7.76 -13.72
C SER A 98 -0.55 6.30 -14.19
N SER A 99 0.25 5.47 -13.51
CA SER A 99 0.40 4.06 -13.85
C SER A 99 -0.88 3.27 -13.57
N PRO A 100 -1.33 2.39 -14.49
CA PRO A 100 -2.50 1.53 -14.26
C PRO A 100 -2.30 0.56 -13.09
N CYS A 101 -1.05 0.36 -12.66
CA CYS A 101 -0.68 -0.50 -11.54
C CYS A 101 -0.46 0.29 -10.23
N PHE A 102 -0.84 1.57 -10.14
CA PHE A 102 -0.61 2.37 -8.94
C PHE A 102 -1.40 1.85 -7.73
N LEU A 103 -0.68 1.37 -6.71
CA LEU A 103 -1.24 0.66 -5.55
C LEU A 103 -1.56 1.49 -4.29
N PRO A 104 -0.90 2.63 -3.97
CA PRO A 104 -1.10 3.32 -2.69
C PRO A 104 -2.55 3.64 -2.33
N GLY A 105 -3.41 3.91 -3.32
CA GLY A 105 -4.85 4.08 -3.10
C GLY A 105 -5.53 2.86 -2.45
N ALA A 106 -5.15 1.64 -2.83
CA ALA A 106 -5.69 0.42 -2.22
C ALA A 106 -5.25 0.26 -0.76
N PHE A 107 -4.00 0.57 -0.44
CA PHE A 107 -3.53 0.59 0.95
C PHE A 107 -4.29 1.64 1.78
N GLN A 108 -4.67 2.78 1.16
CA GLN A 108 -5.42 3.83 1.83
C GLN A 108 -6.85 3.39 2.17
N VAL A 109 -7.48 2.60 1.27
CA VAL A 109 -8.76 1.93 1.54
C VAL A 109 -8.66 0.98 2.73
N ILE A 110 -7.59 0.18 2.84
CA ILE A 110 -7.37 -0.71 3.99
C ILE A 110 -7.33 0.10 5.30
N ALA A 111 -6.64 1.24 5.34
CA ALA A 111 -6.63 2.08 6.54
C ALA A 111 -8.03 2.61 6.92
N ALA A 112 -8.88 2.88 5.92
CA ALA A 112 -10.25 3.30 6.14
C ALA A 112 -11.12 2.16 6.72
N THR A 113 -10.91 0.90 6.31
CA THR A 113 -11.66 -0.24 6.86
C THR A 113 -11.35 -0.47 8.34
N PHE A 114 -10.07 -0.36 8.75
CA PHE A 114 -9.69 -0.43 10.17
C PHE A 114 -10.39 0.65 11.01
N SER A 115 -10.54 1.86 10.45
CA SER A 115 -11.21 2.96 11.15
C SER A 115 -12.73 2.81 11.20
N ALA A 116 -13.30 1.99 10.33
CA ALA A 116 -14.73 1.65 10.34
C ALA A 116 -15.10 0.61 11.42
N ASN A 117 -14.13 -0.15 11.95
CA ASN A 117 -14.38 -1.27 12.87
C ASN A 117 -15.35 -0.96 14.02
N PRO A 118 -15.24 0.16 14.76
CA PRO A 118 -16.19 0.45 15.85
C PRO A 118 -17.64 0.60 15.37
N LYS A 119 -17.85 1.22 14.19
CA LYS A 119 -19.19 1.36 13.60
C LYS A 119 -19.70 0.01 13.11
N ILE A 120 -18.83 -0.74 12.42
CA ILE A 120 -19.16 -2.07 11.89
C ILE A 120 -19.51 -3.04 13.01
N GLU A 121 -18.79 -3.05 14.13
CA GLU A 121 -19.11 -3.90 15.29
C GLU A 121 -20.55 -3.66 15.80
N GLN A 122 -20.98 -2.40 15.90
CA GLN A 122 -22.36 -2.08 16.26
C GLN A 122 -23.36 -2.57 15.22
N ARG A 123 -23.00 -2.54 13.93
CA ARG A 123 -23.86 -3.04 12.84
C ARG A 123 -23.99 -4.56 12.85
N PHE A 124 -22.92 -5.30 13.17
CA PHE A 124 -23.01 -6.75 13.39
C PHE A 124 -24.01 -7.11 14.49
N LYS A 125 -24.13 -6.30 15.55
CA LYS A 125 -25.10 -6.51 16.64
C LYS A 125 -26.53 -6.11 16.28
N THR A 126 -26.71 -5.13 15.40
CA THR A 126 -28.02 -4.51 15.12
C THR A 126 -28.64 -4.89 13.77
N GLY A 127 -27.87 -5.48 12.85
CA GLY A 127 -28.30 -5.80 11.49
C GLY A 127 -28.48 -4.58 10.57
N LYS A 128 -28.20 -3.35 11.04
CA LYS A 128 -28.30 -2.13 10.23
C LYS A 128 -27.11 -2.00 9.27
N GLY A 129 -27.29 -1.28 8.17
CA GLY A 129 -26.20 -0.94 7.24
C GLY A 129 -25.29 0.19 7.73
N LEU A 130 -24.18 0.38 7.02
CA LEU A 130 -23.34 1.58 7.08
C LEU A 130 -23.53 2.35 5.77
N GLY A 131 -24.00 3.59 5.85
CA GLY A 131 -24.17 4.45 4.68
C GLY A 131 -22.83 4.84 4.07
N TRP A 132 -22.80 5.05 2.75
CA TRP A 132 -21.58 5.41 2.03
C TRP A 132 -20.94 6.69 2.58
N ASP A 133 -21.76 7.69 2.91
CA ASP A 133 -21.38 8.96 3.51
C ASP A 133 -20.75 8.83 4.91
N GLN A 134 -20.93 7.68 5.56
CA GLN A 134 -20.51 7.44 6.94
C GLN A 134 -19.09 6.86 7.06
N HIS A 135 -18.45 6.57 5.93
CA HIS A 135 -17.08 6.08 5.89
C HIS A 135 -16.06 7.18 6.18
N ASP A 136 -14.86 6.74 6.58
CA ASP A 136 -13.73 7.64 6.73
C ASP A 136 -13.33 8.26 5.38
N HIS A 137 -12.93 9.53 5.37
CA HIS A 137 -12.52 10.26 4.16
C HIS A 137 -11.48 9.50 3.30
N ARG A 138 -10.59 8.74 3.95
CA ARG A 138 -9.59 7.91 3.27
C ARG A 138 -10.19 6.85 2.36
N LEU A 139 -11.43 6.40 2.60
CA LEU A 139 -12.09 5.46 1.71
C LEU A 139 -12.31 6.10 0.34
N PHE A 140 -12.83 7.33 0.30
CA PHE A 140 -13.15 8.01 -0.95
C PHE A 140 -11.88 8.38 -1.71
N GLU A 141 -10.91 8.98 -1.02
CA GLU A 141 -9.61 9.32 -1.61
C GLU A 141 -8.86 8.08 -2.11
N GLY A 142 -8.79 7.02 -1.30
CA GLY A 142 -8.13 5.78 -1.69
C GLY A 142 -8.81 5.10 -2.88
N THR A 143 -10.14 5.12 -2.94
CA THR A 143 -10.92 4.60 -4.07
C THR A 143 -10.61 5.39 -5.34
N GLU A 144 -10.65 6.73 -5.27
CA GLU A 144 -10.30 7.58 -6.42
C GLU A 144 -8.87 7.30 -6.91
N ARG A 145 -7.89 7.33 -6.01
CA ARG A 145 -6.47 7.11 -6.34
C ARG A 145 -6.20 5.72 -6.94
N PHE A 146 -6.93 4.70 -6.52
CA PHE A 146 -6.73 3.34 -7.02
C PHE A 146 -7.39 3.09 -8.38
N PHE A 147 -8.60 3.61 -8.60
CA PHE A 147 -9.33 3.36 -9.85
C PHE A 147 -9.04 4.39 -10.95
N ARG A 148 -8.70 5.64 -10.61
CA ARG A 148 -8.43 6.70 -11.58
C ARG A 148 -7.43 6.32 -12.68
N PRO A 149 -6.27 5.70 -12.39
CA PRO A 149 -5.31 5.36 -13.44
C PRO A 149 -5.87 4.34 -14.42
N ASN A 150 -6.68 3.39 -13.93
CA ASN A 150 -7.36 2.40 -14.77
C ASN A 150 -8.42 3.05 -15.67
N TYR A 151 -9.22 4.00 -15.15
CA TYR A 151 -10.15 4.77 -15.96
C TYR A 151 -9.42 5.56 -17.05
N LEU A 152 -8.35 6.27 -16.71
CA LEU A 152 -7.58 7.05 -17.67
C LEU A 152 -6.95 6.18 -18.76
N GLY A 153 -6.39 5.02 -18.39
CA GLY A 153 -5.75 4.11 -19.33
C GLY A 153 -6.70 3.30 -20.21
N ASN A 154 -7.93 3.02 -19.74
CA ASN A 154 -8.79 2.02 -20.38
C ASN A 154 -10.18 2.52 -20.79
N LEU A 155 -10.73 3.58 -20.17
CA LEU A 155 -12.13 3.94 -20.39
C LEU A 155 -12.42 4.24 -21.87
N ILE A 156 -11.65 5.16 -22.47
CA ILE A 156 -11.83 5.57 -23.86
C ILE A 156 -11.26 4.55 -24.84
N ALA A 157 -10.08 4.00 -24.54
CA ALA A 157 -9.35 3.16 -25.49
C ALA A 157 -9.88 1.72 -25.56
N ASN A 158 -10.41 1.18 -24.46
CA ASN A 158 -10.72 -0.24 -24.33
C ASN A 158 -12.18 -0.50 -23.92
N TRP A 159 -12.69 0.19 -22.89
CA TRP A 159 -13.98 -0.16 -22.29
C TRP A 159 -15.18 0.36 -23.09
N ILE A 160 -15.19 1.63 -23.48
CA ILE A 160 -16.28 2.16 -24.33
C ILE A 160 -16.35 1.40 -25.67
N PRO A 161 -15.23 1.17 -26.40
CA PRO A 161 -15.27 0.40 -27.65
C PRO A 161 -15.70 -1.06 -27.48
N SER A 162 -15.65 -1.62 -26.27
CA SER A 162 -16.09 -2.99 -25.99
C SER A 162 -17.59 -3.13 -25.74
N LEU A 163 -18.34 -2.02 -25.71
CA LEU A 163 -19.78 -2.03 -25.52
C LEU A 163 -20.50 -2.26 -26.86
N ASP A 164 -21.36 -3.28 -26.90
CA ASP A 164 -22.26 -3.51 -28.04
C ASP A 164 -23.55 -2.69 -27.90
N GLY A 165 -24.03 -2.10 -29.00
CA GLY A 165 -25.34 -1.45 -29.07
C GLY A 165 -25.44 -0.06 -28.42
N VAL A 166 -24.31 0.64 -28.24
CA VAL A 166 -24.23 2.00 -27.67
C VAL A 166 -23.77 3.07 -28.66
N GLU A 167 -23.85 2.75 -29.95
CA GLU A 167 -23.51 3.65 -31.07
C GLU A 167 -24.44 4.87 -31.16
#